data_AF-A0A1G3MDF7-F1
#
_entry.id   AF-A0A1G3MDF7-F1
#
_cell.length_a   1.000
_cell.length_b   1.000
_cell.length_c   1.000
_cell.angle_alpha   90.00
_cell.angle_beta   90.00
_cell.angle_gamma   90.00
#
_symmetry.space_group_name_H-M   'P 1'
#
loop_
_entity.id
_entity.type
_entity.pdbx_description
1 polymer ?
#
loop_
_entity_poly.entity_id
_entity_poly.type
_entity_poly.pdbx_seq_one_letter_code
_entity_poly.pdbx_strand_id
1 'polypeptide(L)'
;MATKPASQVEAAELSGISQSQISKWLRSEQTSISSDQITALAKALSDDPVKHANLVKAHLLDEKFGAGSELVRIEIDSPAEWKDKPRPRSKGERAMNYLAEQRVISRDVNDLVIDLAKCLGAEL
;
A
#
# COMPACT_ATOMS: atom_id res chain seq x y z
N MET A 1 -42.90 -5.22 -13.00
CA MET A 1 -42.37 -3.90 -13.40
C MET A 1 -41.76 -3.29 -12.14
N ALA A 2 -40.45 -3.40 -11.95
CA ALA A 2 -39.80 -2.77 -10.81
C ALA A 2 -39.50 -1.31 -11.14
N THR A 3 -40.03 -0.44 -10.29
CA THR A 3 -39.91 1.01 -10.32
C THR A 3 -38.45 1.39 -10.10
N LYS A 4 -37.86 2.10 -11.08
CA LYS A 4 -36.63 2.87 -10.82
C LYS A 4 -36.87 3.71 -9.56
N PRO A 5 -35.92 3.79 -8.61
CA PRO A 5 -36.07 4.72 -7.49
C PRO A 5 -36.27 6.11 -8.08
N ALA A 6 -37.40 6.72 -7.77
CA ALA A 6 -37.78 8.04 -8.26
C ALA A 6 -36.98 9.14 -7.55
N SER A 7 -36.38 8.82 -6.40
CA SER A 7 -35.62 9.76 -5.58
C SER A 7 -34.34 9.15 -4.99
N GLN A 8 -33.40 10.01 -4.59
CA GLN A 8 -32.17 9.61 -3.88
C GLN A 8 -32.48 8.96 -2.52
N VAL A 9 -33.61 9.31 -1.92
CA VAL A 9 -34.09 8.75 -0.64
C VAL A 9 -34.46 7.29 -0.83
N GLU A 10 -35.25 6.98 -1.86
CA GLU A 10 -35.62 5.59 -2.17
C GLU A 10 -34.41 4.73 -2.54
N ALA A 11 -33.46 5.29 -3.29
CA ALA A 11 -32.22 4.59 -3.61
C ALA A 11 -31.39 4.30 -2.35
N ALA A 12 -31.37 5.20 -1.37
CA ALA A 12 -30.68 5.03 -0.10
C ALA A 12 -31.32 3.91 0.74
N GLU A 13 -32.65 3.91 0.84
CA GLU A 13 -33.40 2.89 1.59
C GLU A 13 -33.22 1.50 0.99
N LEU A 14 -33.31 1.37 -0.34
CA LEU A 14 -33.20 0.08 -1.03
C LEU A 14 -31.78 -0.48 -1.06
N SER A 15 -30.76 0.38 -1.11
CA SER A 15 -29.36 -0.06 -1.16
C SER A 15 -28.70 -0.16 0.21
N GLY A 16 -29.31 0.40 1.27
CA GLY A 16 -28.67 0.52 2.58
C GLY A 16 -27.51 1.51 2.61
N ILE A 17 -27.34 2.31 1.57
CA ILE A 17 -26.30 3.33 1.45
C ILE A 17 -26.86 4.67 1.91
N SER A 18 -26.08 5.46 2.63
CA SER A 18 -26.54 6.77 3.09
C SER A 18 -26.88 7.70 1.91
N GLN A 19 -27.98 8.45 2.04
CA GLN A 19 -28.38 9.44 1.04
C GLN A 19 -27.26 10.45 0.74
N SER A 20 -26.53 10.89 1.77
CA SER A 20 -25.41 11.83 1.63
C SER A 20 -24.30 11.26 0.74
N GLN A 21 -24.03 9.96 0.82
CA GLN A 21 -23.05 9.29 -0.02
C GLN A 21 -23.53 9.18 -1.47
N ILE A 22 -24.81 8.86 -1.69
CA ILE A 22 -25.43 8.89 -3.03
C ILE A 22 -25.35 10.30 -3.63
N SER A 23 -25.64 11.35 -2.85
CA SER A 23 -25.51 12.74 -3.32
C SER A 23 -24.06 13.10 -3.68
N LYS A 24 -23.07 12.62 -2.92
CA LYS A 24 -21.64 12.85 -3.23
C LYS A 24 -21.24 12.22 -4.56
N TRP A 25 -21.70 11.00 -4.85
CA TRP A 25 -21.44 10.35 -6.15
C TRP A 25 -22.10 11.09 -7.30
N LEU A 26 -23.36 11.52 -7.16
CA LEU A 26 -24.05 12.30 -8.19
C LEU A 26 -23.38 13.65 -8.47
N ARG A 27 -22.78 14.27 -7.46
CA ARG A 27 -22.03 15.53 -7.58
C ARG A 27 -20.56 15.33 -7.97
N SER A 28 -20.12 14.09 -8.19
CA SER A 28 -18.71 13.76 -8.46
C SER A 28 -17.74 14.24 -7.36
N GLU A 29 -18.24 14.44 -6.13
CA GLU A 29 -17.44 14.84 -4.96
C GLU A 29 -16.65 13.66 -4.38
N GLN A 30 -17.10 12.44 -4.66
CA GLN A 30 -16.42 11.20 -4.32
C GLN A 30 -16.32 10.35 -5.59
N THR A 31 -15.09 10.02 -5.98
CA THR A 31 -14.80 9.27 -7.20
C THR A 31 -14.66 7.76 -6.97
N SER A 32 -14.53 7.33 -5.72
CA SER A 32 -14.43 5.92 -5.37
C SER A 32 -15.75 5.36 -4.85
N ILE A 33 -16.07 4.16 -5.31
CA ILE A 33 -17.22 3.38 -4.93
C ILE A 33 -16.76 1.92 -4.80
N SER A 34 -17.07 1.25 -3.68
CA SER A 34 -16.61 -0.12 -3.49
C SER A 34 -17.46 -1.13 -4.27
N SER A 35 -16.91 -2.32 -4.51
CA SER A 35 -17.63 -3.45 -5.13
C SER A 35 -18.94 -3.77 -4.40
N ASP A 36 -18.94 -3.71 -3.08
CA ASP A 36 -20.11 -4.02 -2.24
C ASP A 36 -21.19 -2.94 -2.39
N GLN A 37 -20.77 -1.68 -2.44
CA GLN A 37 -21.67 -0.54 -2.64
C GLN A 37 -22.32 -0.56 -4.03
N ILE A 38 -21.55 -0.90 -5.07
CA ILE A 38 -22.09 -1.07 -6.42
C ILE A 38 -23.04 -2.24 -6.51
N THR A 39 -22.72 -3.35 -5.83
CA THR A 39 -23.61 -4.52 -5.83
C THR A 39 -24.94 -4.19 -5.15
N ALA A 40 -24.89 -3.45 -4.03
CA ALA A 40 -26.08 -2.97 -3.34
C ALA A 40 -26.91 -2.01 -4.20
N LEU A 41 -26.26 -1.06 -4.89
CA LEU A 41 -26.93 -0.15 -5.83
C LEU A 41 -27.52 -0.85 -7.03
N ALA A 42 -26.81 -1.80 -7.63
CA ALA A 42 -27.29 -2.55 -8.78
C ALA A 42 -28.59 -3.30 -8.44
N LYS A 43 -28.62 -3.96 -7.27
CA LYS A 43 -29.81 -4.63 -6.73
C LYS A 43 -30.95 -3.65 -6.45
N ALA A 44 -30.66 -2.46 -5.94
CA ALA A 44 -31.66 -1.43 -5.68
C ALA A 44 -32.23 -0.79 -6.97
N LEU A 45 -31.45 -0.72 -8.04
CA LEU A 45 -31.80 0.00 -9.27
C LEU A 45 -32.53 -0.86 -10.31
N SER A 46 -32.40 -2.17 -10.24
CA SER A 46 -33.01 -3.09 -11.20
C SER A 46 -33.17 -4.48 -10.60
N ASP A 47 -34.13 -5.27 -11.07
CA ASP A 47 -34.22 -6.71 -10.76
C ASP A 47 -33.65 -7.59 -11.88
N ASP A 48 -33.00 -6.97 -12.87
CA ASP A 48 -32.54 -7.65 -14.08
C ASP A 48 -31.06 -8.00 -13.91
N PRO A 49 -30.72 -9.30 -13.86
CA PRO A 49 -29.35 -9.74 -13.67
C PRO A 49 -28.41 -9.27 -14.79
N VAL A 50 -28.92 -9.06 -16.01
CA VAL A 50 -28.12 -8.54 -17.13
C VAL A 50 -27.73 -7.09 -16.87
N LYS A 51 -28.65 -6.27 -16.35
CA LYS A 51 -28.37 -4.87 -16.00
C LYS A 51 -27.41 -4.78 -14.81
N HIS A 52 -27.50 -5.69 -13.84
CA HIS A 52 -26.51 -5.78 -12.76
C HIS A 52 -25.12 -6.06 -13.30
N ALA A 53 -24.99 -7.09 -14.13
CA ALA A 53 -23.71 -7.45 -14.73
C ALA A 53 -23.12 -6.30 -15.55
N ASN A 54 -23.96 -5.55 -16.28
CA ASN A 54 -23.53 -4.39 -17.04
C ASN A 54 -23.05 -3.23 -16.14
N LEU A 55 -23.73 -2.96 -15.02
CA LEU A 55 -23.30 -1.96 -14.03
C LEU A 55 -21.95 -2.31 -13.40
N VAL A 56 -21.80 -3.57 -12.96
CA VAL A 56 -20.54 -4.06 -12.37
C VAL A 56 -19.42 -4.02 -13.40
N LYS A 57 -19.70 -4.45 -14.64
CA LYS A 57 -18.74 -4.40 -15.75
C LYS A 57 -18.28 -2.96 -16.04
N ALA A 58 -19.20 -2.00 -16.07
CA ALA A 58 -18.86 -0.60 -16.32
C ALA A 58 -17.91 -0.05 -15.25
N HIS A 59 -18.17 -0.35 -13.98
CA HIS A 59 -17.28 0.06 -12.88
C HIS A 59 -15.89 -0.59 -12.95
N LEU A 60 -15.81 -1.88 -13.24
CA LEU A 60 -14.51 -2.57 -13.37
C LEU A 60 -13.69 -2.05 -14.55
N LEU A 61 -14.33 -1.56 -15.60
CA LEU A 61 -13.65 -0.90 -16.71
C LEU A 61 -13.15 0.50 -16.31
N ASP A 62 -13.94 1.23 -15.53
CA ASP A 62 -13.56 2.57 -15.06
C ASP A 62 -12.39 2.53 -14.06
N GLU A 63 -12.40 1.60 -13.09
CA GLU A 63 -11.28 1.43 -12.14
C GLU A 63 -9.98 0.99 -12.85
N LYS A 64 -10.08 0.21 -13.92
CA LYS A 64 -8.91 -0.29 -14.65
C LYS A 64 -8.36 0.67 -15.69
N PHE A 65 -9.19 1.58 -16.22
CA PHE A 65 -8.83 2.44 -17.36
C PHE A 65 -9.09 3.93 -17.13
N GLY A 66 -9.28 4.36 -15.88
CA GLY A 66 -9.45 5.78 -15.52
C GLY A 66 -8.18 6.61 -15.75
N ALA A 67 -8.35 7.95 -15.77
CA ALA A 67 -7.24 8.90 -15.81
C ALA A 67 -6.40 8.78 -14.53
N GLY A 68 -5.17 8.25 -14.65
CA GLY A 68 -4.31 7.86 -13.53
C GLY A 68 -3.97 6.36 -13.49
N SER A 69 -4.55 5.54 -14.38
CA SER A 69 -4.17 4.12 -14.59
C SER A 69 -2.81 3.93 -15.27
N GLU A 70 -2.01 5.00 -15.41
CA GLU A 70 -0.63 4.90 -15.82
C GLU A 70 0.13 4.03 -14.82
N LEU A 71 0.75 2.96 -15.31
CA LEU A 71 1.59 2.07 -14.53
C LEU A 71 2.73 2.87 -13.89
N VAL A 72 2.59 3.16 -12.59
CA VAL A 72 3.67 3.79 -11.82
C VAL A 72 4.76 2.75 -11.63
N ARG A 73 5.84 2.88 -12.40
CA ARG A 73 7.06 2.09 -12.21
C ARG A 73 7.83 2.70 -11.05
N ILE A 74 7.75 2.06 -9.88
CA ILE A 74 8.54 2.45 -8.71
C ILE A 74 9.92 1.80 -8.85
N GLU A 75 10.89 2.57 -9.35
CA GLU A 75 12.30 2.19 -9.33
C GLU A 75 12.94 2.78 -8.07
N ILE A 76 13.52 1.93 -7.22
CA ILE A 76 14.27 2.36 -6.04
C ILE A 76 15.70 2.63 -6.51
N ASP A 77 16.00 3.89 -6.82
CA ASP A 77 17.30 4.29 -7.39
C ASP A 77 18.47 4.18 -6.41
N SER A 78 18.24 3.92 -5.13
CA SER A 78 19.29 3.57 -4.16
C SER A 78 18.66 3.01 -2.89
N PRO A 79 19.29 2.03 -2.22
CA PRO A 79 18.92 1.70 -0.85
C PRO A 79 19.19 2.95 -0.01
N ALA A 80 18.13 3.67 0.37
CA ALA A 80 18.23 4.72 1.37
C ALA A 80 18.84 4.07 2.63
N GLU A 81 20.05 4.48 3.01
CA GLU A 81 20.68 3.97 4.22
C GLU A 81 19.73 4.23 5.40
N TRP A 82 19.25 3.16 6.02
CA TRP A 82 18.39 3.24 7.19
C TRP A 82 19.19 3.95 8.29
N LYS A 83 18.84 5.21 8.58
CA LYS A 83 19.48 6.07 9.60
C LYS A 83 19.18 5.64 11.05
N ASP A 84 18.70 4.40 11.25
CA ASP A 84 18.36 3.82 12.54
C ASP A 84 19.46 2.94 13.13
N LYS A 85 20.71 3.07 12.65
CA LYS A 85 21.85 2.52 13.39
C LYS A 85 22.08 3.39 14.63
N PRO A 86 22.06 2.82 15.86
CA PRO A 86 22.35 3.59 17.07
C PRO A 86 23.72 4.26 16.94
N ARG A 87 23.78 5.58 17.11
CA ARG A 87 25.04 6.32 17.05
C ARG A 87 25.95 5.83 18.20
N PRO A 88 27.17 5.37 17.90
CA PRO A 88 28.11 4.94 18.94
C PRO A 88 28.41 6.10 19.90
N ARG A 89 28.27 5.84 21.20
CA ARG A 89 28.33 6.83 22.28
C ARG A 89 29.77 7.07 22.76
N SER A 90 30.70 6.15 22.49
CA SER A 90 32.10 6.25 22.93
C SER A 90 33.11 6.07 21.78
N LYS A 91 34.36 6.54 21.99
CA LYS A 91 35.47 6.34 21.03
C LYS A 91 35.77 4.85 20.80
N GLY A 92 35.64 4.03 21.84
CA GLY A 92 35.82 2.57 21.75
C GLY A 92 34.74 1.92 20.88
N GLU A 93 33.47 2.27 21.08
CA GLU A 93 32.36 1.77 20.25
C GLU A 93 32.51 2.17 18.78
N ARG A 94 33.00 3.38 18.50
CA ARG A 94 33.31 3.82 17.13
C ARG A 94 34.39 2.97 16.47
N ALA A 95 35.47 2.67 17.21
CA ALA A 95 36.54 1.83 16.71
C ALA A 95 36.06 0.40 16.45
N MET A 96 35.26 -0.16 17.36
CA MET A 96 34.69 -1.51 17.20
C MET A 96 33.73 -1.60 16.01
N ASN A 97 32.85 -0.62 15.83
CA ASN A 97 31.94 -0.60 14.68
C ASN A 97 32.71 -0.46 13.35
N TYR A 98 33.73 0.41 13.31
CA TYR A 98 34.58 0.55 12.13
C TYR A 98 35.30 -0.77 11.78
N LEU A 99 35.90 -1.44 12.77
CA LEU A 99 36.55 -2.74 12.56
C LEU A 99 35.55 -3.83 12.13
N ALA A 100 34.34 -3.82 12.69
CA ALA A 100 33.28 -4.77 12.34
C ALA A 100 32.77 -4.60 10.90
N GLU A 101 32.77 -3.37 10.38
CA GLU A 101 32.44 -3.07 8.99
C GLU A 101 33.62 -3.40 8.05
N GLN A 102 34.85 -3.01 8.43
CA GLN A 102 36.04 -3.21 7.60
C GLN A 102 36.48 -4.67 7.48
N ARG A 103 36.27 -5.52 8.48
CA ARG A 103 36.59 -6.97 8.38
C ARG A 103 35.80 -7.70 7.29
N VAL A 104 34.61 -7.21 6.95
CA VAL A 104 33.76 -7.82 5.90
C VAL A 104 34.25 -7.42 4.51
N ILE A 105 34.88 -6.25 4.42
CA ILE A 105 35.33 -5.64 3.17
C ILE A 105 36.80 -6.01 2.86
N SER A 106 37.65 -6.11 3.88
CA SER A 106 39.08 -6.39 3.75
C SER A 106 39.50 -7.62 4.55
N ARG A 107 40.10 -8.59 3.86
CA ARG A 107 40.58 -9.84 4.45
C ARG A 107 41.72 -9.63 5.43
N ASP A 108 42.64 -8.72 5.13
CA ASP A 108 43.80 -8.44 5.99
C ASP A 108 43.38 -7.88 7.36
N VAL A 109 42.32 -7.06 7.38
CA VAL A 109 41.75 -6.51 8.61
C VAL A 109 41.07 -7.62 9.42
N ASN A 110 40.41 -8.57 8.76
CA ASN A 110 39.81 -9.71 9.44
C ASN A 110 40.86 -10.61 10.11
N ASP A 111 41.94 -10.92 9.40
CA ASP A 111 43.02 -11.76 9.92
C ASP A 111 43.72 -11.08 11.12
N LEU A 112 43.94 -9.76 11.04
CA LEU A 112 44.51 -8.98 12.15
C LEU A 112 43.61 -8.96 13.38
N VAL A 113 42.29 -8.86 13.21
CA VAL A 113 41.31 -8.92 14.32
C VAL A 113 41.29 -10.31 14.96
N ILE A 114 41.39 -11.37 14.15
CA ILE A 114 41.48 -12.76 14.65
C ILE A 114 42.76 -12.96 15.46
N ASP A 115 43.90 -12.47 14.99
CA ASP A 115 45.17 -12.63 15.70
C ASP A 115 45.24 -11.81 16.99
N LEU A 116 44.64 -10.62 17.00
CA LEU A 116 44.43 -9.84 18.23
C LEU A 116 43.55 -10.58 19.24
N ALA A 117 42.47 -11.22 18.79
CA ALA A 117 41.60 -12.01 19.66
C ALA A 117 42.35 -13.18 20.31
N LYS A 118 43.16 -13.90 19.54
CA LYS A 118 44.03 -14.98 20.06
C LYS A 118 45.03 -14.48 21.10
N CYS A 119 45.70 -13.36 20.82
CA CYS A 119 46.66 -12.76 21.76
C CYS A 119 46.02 -12.30 23.07
N LEU A 120 44.74 -11.93 23.05
CA LEU A 120 43.97 -11.52 24.23
C LEU A 120 43.30 -12.71 24.95
N GLY A 121 43.57 -13.95 24.51
CA GLY A 121 43.07 -15.17 25.15
C GLY A 121 41.63 -15.52 24.80
N ALA A 122 41.06 -14.91 23.75
CA ALA A 122 39.81 -15.38 23.19
C ALA A 122 40.11 -16.60 22.30
N GLU A 123 39.85 -17.81 22.82
CA GLU A 123 39.79 -19.02 22.00
C GLU A 123 38.58 -18.89 21.06
N LEU A 124 38.85 -18.77 19.76
CA LEU A 124 37.85 -18.73 18.68
C LEU A 124 37.43 -20.15 18.28
#